data_AF-A0A563TWW9-F1
#
_entry.id   AF-A0A563TWW9-F1
#
_cell.length_a   1.000
_cell.length_b   1.000
_cell.length_c   1.000
_cell.angle_alpha   90.00
_cell.angle_beta   90.00
_cell.angle_gamma   90.00
#
_symmetry.space_group_name_H-M   'P 1'
#
loop_
_entity.id
_entity.type
_entity.pdbx_description
1 polymer ?
#
loop_
_entity_poly.entity_id
_entity_poly.type
_entity_poly.pdbx_seq_one_letter_code
_entity_poly.pdbx_strand_id
1 'polypeptide(L)'
;MKTKFLIVVLCIACSASFAQTRRRTTRRANTSTAAKRAQAQKAAASRQLQAGGATTSSNLQAPDTTTKAAKPFDRPLDGYYKKNNILSARVTPYANLREADVMFAKRVWREIDLREKMNQYMGSPKQRLIDILLNAIDAGELTAYDPTATKDDPGGDGFTRPLAAGGARSRMSDSAVVDKFDKDGNKIGSSIQAGEFNPDSVVKFRIKEDWVFDKQRSIFEPRIIGIAPLIKPKAAGLDLDYQPAFWVYFPEARQVLATKEAVSRNNDATGLSYDDVFVKRIFNSYIVKQSNDKDERIRDYAQGIDKLYESERIKKNLMDWEFNLWRYGE
;
A
#
# COMPACT_ATOMS: atom_id res chain seq x y z
N MET A 1 -31.90 -40.22 -40.14
CA MET A 1 -31.54 -40.36 -38.71
C MET A 1 -30.40 -41.37 -38.52
N LYS A 2 -29.19 -41.09 -39.05
CA LYS A 2 -28.02 -41.99 -38.94
C LYS A 2 -26.66 -41.25 -38.90
N THR A 3 -26.62 -40.04 -38.36
CA THR A 3 -25.36 -39.26 -38.25
C THR A 3 -25.13 -38.64 -36.86
N LYS A 4 -26.06 -38.84 -35.90
CA LYS A 4 -25.93 -38.31 -34.54
C LYS A 4 -25.52 -39.35 -33.48
N PHE A 5 -25.42 -40.63 -33.85
CA PHE A 5 -24.99 -41.69 -32.93
C PHE A 5 -23.47 -41.97 -32.93
N LEU A 6 -22.74 -41.46 -33.93
CA LEU A 6 -21.31 -41.77 -34.08
C LEU A 6 -20.39 -40.84 -33.28
N ILE A 7 -20.89 -39.68 -32.84
CA ILE A 7 -20.11 -38.68 -32.08
C ILE A 7 -20.16 -38.95 -30.56
N VAL A 8 -21.21 -39.62 -30.07
CA VAL A 8 -21.35 -39.96 -28.64
C VAL A 8 -20.51 -41.19 -28.26
N VAL A 9 -20.23 -42.09 -29.21
CA VAL A 9 -19.35 -43.25 -29.00
C VAL A 9 -17.87 -42.87 -29.05
N LEU A 10 -17.50 -41.78 -29.75
CA LEU A 10 -16.11 -41.30 -29.82
C LEU A 10 -15.68 -40.53 -28.54
N CYS A 11 -16.63 -39.94 -27.80
CA CYS A 11 -16.34 -39.20 -26.56
C CYS A 11 -16.25 -40.07 -25.29
N ILE A 12 -16.65 -41.34 -25.35
CA ILE A 12 -16.56 -42.30 -24.22
C ILE A 12 -15.28 -43.17 -24.32
N ALA A 13 -14.60 -43.17 -25.47
CA ALA A 13 -13.36 -43.94 -25.69
C ALA A 13 -12.05 -43.17 -25.39
N CYS A 14 -12.12 -41.89 -25.00
CA CYS A 14 -10.93 -41.08 -24.68
C CYS A 14 -10.70 -40.83 -23.18
N SER A 15 -11.48 -41.46 -22.29
CA SER A 15 -11.36 -41.29 -20.82
C SER A 15 -10.81 -42.53 -20.10
N ALA A 16 -9.92 -43.30 -20.76
CA ALA A 16 -9.22 -44.41 -20.11
C ALA A 16 -7.87 -44.69 -20.80
N SER A 17 -6.82 -43.94 -20.42
CA SER A 17 -5.43 -44.44 -20.31
C SER A 17 -4.47 -43.27 -20.11
N PHE A 18 -4.17 -42.94 -18.85
CA PHE A 18 -2.85 -42.50 -18.38
C PHE A 18 -2.83 -42.67 -16.85
N ALA A 19 -2.87 -43.92 -16.40
CA ALA A 19 -2.56 -44.29 -15.02
C ALA A 19 -1.03 -44.47 -14.92
N GLN A 20 -0.32 -43.38 -14.64
CA GLN A 20 1.14 -43.40 -14.47
C GLN A 20 1.47 -43.65 -12.99
N THR A 21 2.05 -44.82 -12.76
CA THR A 21 2.52 -45.40 -11.51
C THR A 21 3.34 -44.43 -10.66
N ARG A 22 2.81 -44.05 -9.48
CA ARG A 22 3.58 -43.38 -8.43
C ARG A 22 4.61 -44.36 -7.85
N ARG A 23 5.89 -44.15 -8.18
CA ARG A 23 7.01 -44.76 -7.44
C ARG A 23 6.99 -44.22 -6.01
N ARG A 24 6.73 -45.12 -5.07
CA ARG A 24 6.80 -44.91 -3.62
C ARG A 24 8.28 -45.00 -3.21
N THR A 25 8.92 -43.87 -2.98
CA THR A 25 10.26 -43.83 -2.36
C THR A 25 10.10 -44.09 -0.86
N THR A 26 10.46 -45.29 -0.42
CA THR A 26 10.67 -45.63 0.99
C THR A 26 11.95 -44.93 1.47
N ARG A 27 11.79 -43.86 2.24
CA ARG A 27 12.90 -43.27 3.00
C ARG A 27 13.14 -44.15 4.23
N ARG A 28 14.32 -44.76 4.30
CA ARG A 28 14.83 -45.52 5.44
C ARG A 28 14.74 -44.69 6.72
N ALA A 29 14.18 -45.28 7.77
CA ALA A 29 14.32 -44.80 9.14
C ALA A 29 15.78 -45.04 9.59
N ASN A 30 16.52 -43.97 9.86
CA ASN A 30 17.76 -44.05 10.64
C ASN A 30 17.41 -43.89 12.11
N THR A 31 17.15 -45.01 12.77
CA THR A 31 17.32 -45.16 14.22
C THR A 31 18.81 -45.34 14.49
N SER A 32 19.49 -44.26 14.86
CA SER A 32 20.74 -44.40 15.58
C SER A 32 20.90 -43.27 16.59
N THR A 33 21.22 -43.68 17.81
CA THR A 33 21.85 -42.88 18.87
C THR A 33 20.96 -41.97 19.73
N ALA A 34 19.97 -42.62 20.36
CA ALA A 34 19.65 -42.44 21.77
C ALA A 34 20.82 -42.83 22.73
N ALA A 35 22.07 -42.59 22.32
CA ALA A 35 23.30 -43.03 23.00
C ALA A 35 24.21 -41.86 23.41
N LYS A 36 23.67 -40.63 23.48
CA LYS A 36 24.37 -39.45 24.02
C LYS A 36 23.66 -38.77 25.21
N ARG A 37 22.61 -39.40 25.76
CA ARG A 37 21.93 -38.94 26.99
C ARG A 37 22.23 -39.77 28.24
N ALA A 38 23.06 -40.80 28.15
CA ALA A 38 23.33 -41.72 29.27
C ALA A 38 24.71 -41.50 29.96
N GLN A 39 25.47 -40.46 29.62
CA GLN A 39 26.85 -40.31 30.08
C GLN A 39 27.20 -38.97 30.73
N ALA A 40 26.20 -38.18 31.13
CA ALA A 40 26.39 -36.94 31.91
C ALA A 40 25.72 -36.99 33.31
N GLN A 41 25.20 -38.15 33.74
CA GLN A 41 24.53 -38.33 35.04
C GLN A 41 25.28 -39.21 36.04
N LYS A 42 26.57 -39.51 35.81
CA LYS A 42 27.41 -40.26 36.76
C LYS A 42 28.79 -39.64 36.94
N ALA A 43 28.82 -38.35 37.27
CA ALA A 43 30.00 -37.74 37.87
C ALA A 43 29.57 -36.85 39.03
N ALA A 44 30.12 -37.18 40.20
CA ALA A 44 30.17 -36.34 41.40
C ALA A 44 28.89 -36.27 42.23
N ALA A 45 28.32 -37.45 42.51
CA ALA A 45 27.99 -37.79 43.88
C ALA A 45 29.32 -37.96 44.65
N SER A 46 29.84 -36.88 45.23
CA SER A 46 30.81 -36.93 46.31
C SER A 46 30.93 -35.54 46.96
N ARG A 47 29.99 -35.25 47.86
CA ARG A 47 30.17 -34.36 49.03
C ARG A 47 28.83 -34.25 49.76
N GLN A 48 28.51 -35.29 50.52
CA GLN A 48 27.56 -35.22 51.62
C GLN A 48 28.27 -35.80 52.83
N LEU A 49 28.53 -34.96 53.83
CA LEU A 49 28.66 -35.29 55.26
C LEU A 49 28.95 -33.99 56.02
N GLN A 50 27.92 -33.41 56.62
CA GLN A 50 27.83 -33.24 58.09
C GLN A 50 26.53 -32.50 58.45
N ALA A 51 25.89 -33.02 59.47
CA ALA A 51 24.55 -32.66 59.95
C ALA A 51 24.64 -31.83 61.25
N GLY A 52 23.55 -31.11 61.56
CA GLY A 52 23.10 -30.94 62.94
C GLY A 52 22.76 -29.52 63.41
N GLY A 53 21.49 -29.31 63.78
CA GLY A 53 21.16 -28.73 65.09
C GLY A 53 20.82 -27.22 65.20
N ALA A 54 19.52 -26.92 65.10
CA ALA A 54 18.68 -26.06 65.95
C ALA A 54 19.10 -24.64 66.45
N THR A 55 18.08 -23.77 66.40
CA THR A 55 17.70 -22.68 67.35
C THR A 55 18.04 -21.24 66.98
N THR A 56 16.96 -20.42 67.04
CA THR A 56 16.78 -18.97 67.00
C THR A 56 17.99 -18.07 67.26
N SER A 57 18.21 -17.08 66.39
CA SER A 57 18.30 -15.65 66.77
C SER A 57 18.39 -14.75 65.53
N SER A 58 17.73 -13.62 65.65
CA SER A 58 17.69 -12.46 64.77
C SER A 58 19.06 -11.98 64.29
N ASN A 59 19.18 -11.64 63.00
CA ASN A 59 19.93 -10.44 62.65
C ASN A 59 19.46 -9.84 61.32
N LEU A 60 19.19 -8.54 61.37
CA LEU A 60 18.84 -7.68 60.24
C LEU A 60 20.07 -7.55 59.34
N GLN A 61 19.96 -7.99 58.09
CA GLN A 61 20.91 -7.66 57.03
C GLN A 61 20.17 -6.96 55.90
N ALA A 62 20.68 -5.80 55.53
CA ALA A 62 20.14 -4.85 54.57
C ALA A 62 19.75 -5.54 53.25
N PRO A 63 18.69 -5.08 52.56
CA PRO A 63 18.34 -5.65 51.27
C PRO A 63 19.45 -5.31 50.27
N ASP A 64 20.17 -6.35 49.83
CA ASP A 64 20.98 -6.34 48.63
C ASP A 64 20.15 -5.80 47.46
N THR A 65 20.37 -4.54 47.10
CA THR A 65 19.88 -3.96 45.84
C THR A 65 20.69 -4.54 44.69
N THR A 66 20.43 -5.81 44.37
CA THR A 66 20.75 -6.38 43.06
C THR A 66 19.45 -6.61 42.32
N THR A 67 18.80 -5.50 41.93
CA THR A 67 17.84 -5.53 40.83
C THR A 67 18.56 -6.09 39.61
N LYS A 68 18.39 -7.39 39.36
CA LYS A 68 18.72 -8.03 38.09
C LYS A 68 18.06 -7.20 37.01
N ALA A 69 18.86 -6.46 36.24
CA ALA A 69 18.40 -5.75 35.06
C ALA A 69 17.60 -6.74 34.21
N ALA A 70 16.30 -6.46 34.04
CA ALA A 70 15.45 -7.27 33.20
C ALA A 70 16.12 -7.37 31.82
N LYS A 71 16.37 -8.59 31.34
CA LYS A 71 16.93 -8.78 30.00
C LYS A 71 16.02 -8.03 29.02
N PRO A 72 16.58 -7.24 28.08
CA PRO A 72 15.79 -6.58 27.07
C PRO A 72 14.91 -7.66 26.40
N PHE A 73 13.61 -7.38 26.31
CA PHE A 73 12.66 -8.32 25.75
C PHE A 73 12.89 -8.41 24.25
N ASP A 74 13.74 -9.36 23.85
CA ASP A 74 13.91 -9.73 22.45
C ASP A 74 12.63 -10.44 22.00
N ARG A 75 11.78 -9.71 21.27
CA ARG A 75 10.53 -10.26 20.71
C ARG A 75 10.90 -11.52 19.90
N PRO A 76 10.34 -12.69 20.23
CA PRO A 76 10.54 -13.88 19.42
C PRO A 76 10.15 -13.63 17.97
N LEU A 77 10.84 -14.26 17.02
CA LEU A 77 10.49 -14.15 15.61
C LEU A 77 9.08 -14.72 15.40
N ASP A 78 8.14 -13.83 15.08
CA ASP A 78 6.77 -14.20 14.75
C ASP A 78 6.73 -14.68 13.29
N GLY A 79 6.96 -15.97 13.10
CA GLY A 79 6.96 -16.63 11.80
C GLY A 79 8.13 -17.62 11.62
N TYR A 80 8.05 -18.42 10.56
CA TYR A 80 9.10 -19.38 10.22
C TYR A 80 10.34 -18.72 9.59
N TYR A 81 10.19 -17.54 9.00
CA TYR A 81 11.27 -16.79 8.36
C TYR A 81 11.04 -15.27 8.45
N LYS A 82 12.13 -14.50 8.43
CA LYS A 82 12.10 -13.03 8.36
C LYS A 82 12.27 -12.59 6.92
N LYS A 83 11.38 -11.70 6.44
CA LYS A 83 11.57 -11.04 5.15
C LYS A 83 12.53 -9.87 5.34
N ASN A 84 13.74 -9.96 4.80
CA ASN A 84 14.71 -8.85 4.84
C ASN A 84 14.72 -8.03 3.55
N ASN A 85 14.23 -8.58 2.42
CA ASN A 85 14.36 -7.97 1.10
C ASN A 85 13.73 -6.57 1.01
N ILE A 86 12.53 -6.42 1.60
CA ILE A 86 11.75 -5.18 1.51
C ILE A 86 12.27 -4.13 2.49
N LEU A 87 12.72 -4.53 3.69
CA LEU A 87 13.16 -3.59 4.72
C LEU A 87 14.42 -2.81 4.32
N SER A 88 15.29 -3.42 3.50
CA SER A 88 16.49 -2.79 2.97
C SER A 88 16.37 -2.41 1.49
N ALA A 89 15.15 -2.40 0.94
CA ALA A 89 14.93 -2.07 -0.46
C ALA A 89 15.33 -0.62 -0.75
N ARG A 90 15.94 -0.40 -1.91
CA ARG A 90 16.28 0.92 -2.43
C ARG A 90 15.49 1.18 -3.69
N VAL A 91 15.11 2.44 -3.88
CA VAL A 91 14.37 2.89 -5.06
C VAL A 91 15.25 2.79 -6.29
N THR A 92 14.73 2.18 -7.36
CA THR A 92 15.37 2.25 -8.68
C THR A 92 15.18 3.65 -9.25
N PRO A 93 16.27 4.42 -9.49
CA PRO A 93 16.16 5.76 -10.03
C PRO A 93 15.63 5.73 -11.46
N TYR A 94 14.88 6.76 -11.84
CA TYR A 94 14.45 6.93 -13.22
C TYR A 94 15.64 7.32 -14.11
N ALA A 95 15.53 7.01 -15.41
CA ALA A 95 16.49 7.50 -16.37
C ALA A 95 16.44 9.04 -16.42
N ASN A 96 17.62 9.65 -16.46
CA ASN A 96 17.74 11.09 -16.67
C ASN A 96 17.14 11.45 -18.02
N LEU A 97 16.26 12.44 -18.06
CA LEU A 97 15.56 12.87 -19.26
C LEU A 97 15.85 14.36 -19.48
N ARG A 98 16.49 14.68 -20.59
CA ARG A 98 16.74 16.08 -20.98
C ARG A 98 15.56 16.60 -21.76
N GLU A 99 15.28 17.89 -21.63
CA GLU A 99 14.19 18.55 -22.36
C GLU A 99 14.29 18.35 -23.88
N ALA A 100 15.50 18.42 -24.43
CA ALA A 100 15.75 18.21 -25.86
C ALA A 100 15.37 16.81 -26.38
N ASP A 101 15.30 15.81 -25.48
CA ASP A 101 14.96 14.43 -25.82
C ASP A 101 13.46 14.13 -25.66
N VAL A 102 12.69 15.07 -25.08
CA VAL A 102 11.24 14.97 -24.93
C VAL A 102 10.56 15.34 -26.24
N MET A 103 10.10 14.35 -26.99
CA MET A 103 9.37 14.59 -28.25
C MET A 103 7.86 14.73 -28.04
N PHE A 104 7.34 14.15 -26.97
CA PHE A 104 5.93 14.25 -26.61
C PHE A 104 5.76 14.13 -25.11
N ALA A 105 4.90 14.98 -24.55
CA ALA A 105 4.50 14.92 -23.15
C ALA A 105 3.00 15.19 -23.04
N LYS A 106 2.30 14.37 -22.25
CA LYS A 106 0.89 14.55 -21.93
C LYS A 106 0.65 14.31 -20.46
N ARG A 107 0.04 15.28 -19.77
CA ARG A 107 -0.29 15.13 -18.35
C ARG A 107 -1.69 14.56 -18.19
N VAL A 108 -1.81 13.58 -17.31
CA VAL A 108 -3.06 12.86 -17.03
C VAL A 108 -3.26 12.75 -15.52
N TRP A 109 -4.52 12.88 -15.10
CA TRP A 109 -4.93 12.58 -13.73
C TRP A 109 -5.81 11.35 -13.75
N ARG A 110 -5.47 10.39 -12.89
CA ARG A 110 -6.25 9.17 -12.74
C ARG A 110 -6.74 9.02 -11.32
N GLU A 111 -7.87 8.34 -11.18
CA GLU A 111 -8.37 7.90 -9.90
C GLU A 111 -8.25 6.39 -9.78
N ILE A 112 -7.72 5.96 -8.64
CA ILE A 112 -7.61 4.57 -8.19
C ILE A 112 -8.70 4.39 -7.15
N ASP A 113 -9.63 3.47 -7.41
CA ASP A 113 -10.72 3.15 -6.49
C ASP A 113 -10.40 1.87 -5.73
N LEU A 114 -10.36 1.94 -4.39
CA LEU A 114 -10.02 0.81 -3.52
C LEU A 114 -11.12 -0.24 -3.46
N ARG A 115 -12.35 0.10 -3.89
CA ARG A 115 -13.48 -0.84 -3.96
C ARG A 115 -13.27 -1.88 -5.05
N GLU A 116 -12.45 -1.56 -6.05
CA GLU A 116 -12.10 -2.50 -7.10
C GLU A 116 -11.21 -3.61 -6.58
N LYS A 117 -11.52 -4.86 -6.96
CA LYS A 117 -10.83 -6.06 -6.51
C LYS A 117 -9.31 -6.00 -6.70
N MET A 118 -8.86 -5.37 -7.79
CA MET A 118 -7.42 -5.22 -8.08
C MET A 118 -6.73 -4.27 -7.11
N ASN A 119 -7.42 -3.29 -6.52
CA ASN A 119 -6.83 -2.24 -5.70
C ASN A 119 -7.02 -2.45 -4.19
N GLN A 120 -7.82 -3.44 -3.78
CA GLN A 120 -8.16 -3.72 -2.38
C GLN A 120 -6.94 -3.88 -1.46
N TYR A 121 -5.79 -4.30 -1.99
CA TYR A 121 -4.56 -4.42 -1.19
C TYR A 121 -4.12 -3.08 -0.57
N MET A 122 -4.40 -1.94 -1.22
CA MET A 122 -4.02 -0.62 -0.71
C MET A 122 -4.85 -0.18 0.52
N GLY A 123 -6.04 -0.76 0.71
CA GLY A 123 -6.94 -0.51 1.84
C GLY A 123 -6.86 -1.55 2.95
N SER A 124 -5.94 -2.52 2.84
CA SER A 124 -5.84 -3.64 3.79
C SER A 124 -5.44 -3.15 5.19
N PRO A 125 -6.16 -3.53 6.27
CA PRO A 125 -5.84 -3.11 7.63
C PRO A 125 -4.42 -3.48 8.10
N LYS A 126 -3.78 -4.48 7.47
CA LYS A 126 -2.40 -4.86 7.80
C LYS A 126 -1.38 -3.78 7.38
N GLN A 127 -1.61 -3.13 6.25
CA GLN A 127 -0.74 -2.10 5.66
C GLN A 127 -1.58 -1.22 4.73
N ARG A 128 -2.27 -0.22 5.26
CA ARG A 128 -3.04 0.73 4.45
C ARG A 128 -2.08 1.76 3.85
N LEU A 129 -2.29 2.10 2.58
CA LEU A 129 -1.49 3.13 1.91
C LEU A 129 -1.61 4.49 2.61
N ILE A 130 -2.81 4.85 3.07
CA ILE A 130 -3.02 6.13 3.76
C ILE A 130 -2.26 6.20 5.09
N ASP A 131 -2.23 5.12 5.87
CA ASP A 131 -1.50 5.08 7.14
C ASP A 131 0.01 5.21 6.89
N ILE A 132 0.53 4.58 5.83
CA ILE A 132 1.93 4.72 5.43
C ILE A 132 2.26 6.18 5.10
N LEU A 133 1.43 6.84 4.30
CA LEU A 133 1.64 8.24 3.91
C LEU A 133 1.56 9.18 5.12
N LEU A 134 0.53 9.03 5.97
CA LEU A 134 0.35 9.88 7.14
C LEU A 134 1.48 9.69 8.16
N ASN A 135 1.87 8.45 8.46
CA ASN A 135 2.96 8.19 9.39
C ASN A 135 4.29 8.77 8.89
N ALA A 136 4.54 8.73 7.59
CA ALA A 136 5.73 9.32 7.00
C ALA A 136 5.69 10.86 6.99
N ILE A 137 4.51 11.46 6.81
CA ILE A 137 4.30 12.90 6.96
C ILE A 137 4.53 13.33 8.42
N ASP A 138 4.00 12.58 9.39
CA ASP A 138 4.19 12.88 10.81
C ASP A 138 5.65 12.71 11.26
N ALA A 139 6.36 11.73 10.68
CA ALA A 139 7.79 11.53 10.89
C ALA A 139 8.65 12.64 10.25
N GLY A 140 8.06 13.50 9.40
CA GLY A 140 8.77 14.53 8.64
C GLY A 140 9.57 13.97 7.45
N GLU A 141 9.36 12.71 7.08
CA GLU A 141 10.00 12.10 5.89
C GLU A 141 9.33 12.56 4.59
N LEU A 142 8.03 12.91 4.64
CA LEU A 142 7.27 13.38 3.48
C LEU A 142 6.61 14.74 3.75
N THR A 143 6.55 15.57 2.72
CA THR A 143 5.84 16.84 2.75
C THR A 143 4.46 16.69 2.10
N ALA A 144 3.41 17.08 2.83
CA ALA A 144 2.07 17.19 2.29
C ALA A 144 1.83 18.61 1.78
N TYR A 145 1.12 18.75 0.66
CA TYR A 145 0.84 20.02 0.00
C TYR A 145 -0.66 20.31 -0.03
N ASP A 146 -1.02 21.59 0.13
CA ASP A 146 -2.41 22.03 0.17
C ASP A 146 -3.08 21.88 -1.22
N PRO A 147 -4.24 21.22 -1.32
CA PRO A 147 -4.94 21.00 -2.59
C PRO A 147 -5.82 22.18 -3.03
N THR A 148 -5.83 23.28 -2.29
CA THR A 148 -6.72 24.42 -2.54
C THR A 148 -6.21 25.21 -3.75
N ALA A 149 -7.09 25.40 -4.74
CA ALA A 149 -6.80 26.20 -5.92
C ALA A 149 -6.44 27.65 -5.53
N THR A 150 -5.45 28.21 -6.20
CA THR A 150 -5.01 29.60 -6.08
C THR A 150 -4.92 30.24 -7.45
N LYS A 151 -4.68 31.56 -7.51
CA LYS A 151 -4.47 32.27 -8.77
C LYS A 151 -3.30 31.69 -9.58
N ASP A 152 -2.24 31.26 -8.89
CA ASP A 152 -1.02 30.74 -9.52
C ASP A 152 -1.08 29.21 -9.74
N ASP A 153 -2.02 28.52 -9.08
CA ASP A 153 -2.29 27.09 -9.24
C ASP A 153 -3.80 26.83 -9.25
N PRO A 154 -4.46 27.01 -10.40
CA PRO A 154 -5.90 26.80 -10.52
C PRO A 154 -6.34 25.36 -10.22
N GLY A 155 -5.42 24.40 -10.38
CA GLY A 155 -5.66 22.98 -10.12
C GLY A 155 -5.49 22.58 -8.66
N GLY A 156 -4.75 23.37 -7.87
CA GLY A 156 -4.34 23.02 -6.51
C GLY A 156 -3.45 21.78 -6.48
N ASP A 157 -2.70 21.51 -7.55
CA ASP A 157 -1.89 20.29 -7.70
C ASP A 157 -0.44 20.58 -8.11
N GLY A 158 -0.01 21.84 -8.01
CA GLY A 158 1.32 22.33 -8.33
C GLY A 158 2.34 22.23 -7.21
N PHE A 159 1.99 21.61 -6.07
CA PHE A 159 2.89 21.45 -4.90
C PHE A 159 3.46 22.78 -4.38
N THR A 160 2.68 23.86 -4.46
CA THR A 160 3.16 25.22 -4.15
C THR A 160 3.21 25.52 -2.66
N ARG A 161 2.28 24.97 -1.88
CA ARG A 161 2.10 25.30 -0.47
C ARG A 161 2.20 24.06 0.42
N PRO A 162 3.30 23.88 1.18
CA PRO A 162 3.40 22.79 2.13
C PRO A 162 2.43 23.00 3.30
N LEU A 163 1.82 21.93 3.77
CA LEU A 163 1.01 21.89 4.97
C LEU A 163 1.91 21.80 6.20
N ALA A 164 1.50 22.45 7.29
CA ALA A 164 2.15 22.29 8.58
C ALA A 164 2.02 20.87 9.12
N ALA A 165 2.88 20.48 10.05
CA ALA A 165 2.80 19.19 10.75
C ALA A 165 1.39 18.97 11.33
N GLY A 166 0.80 17.81 11.06
CA GLY A 166 -0.59 17.50 11.45
C GLY A 166 -1.69 18.13 10.57
N GLY A 167 -1.36 19.08 9.70
CA GLY A 167 -2.32 19.68 8.76
C GLY A 167 -2.92 18.67 7.79
N ALA A 168 -2.14 17.66 7.37
CA ALA A 168 -2.63 16.55 6.56
C ALA A 168 -3.74 15.75 7.27
N ARG A 169 -3.54 15.41 8.56
CA ARG A 169 -4.58 14.74 9.37
C ARG A 169 -5.80 15.61 9.55
N SER A 170 -5.62 16.90 9.84
CA SER A 170 -6.74 17.83 10.01
C SER A 170 -7.62 17.94 8.76
N ARG A 171 -7.04 17.86 7.56
CA ARG A 171 -7.80 17.88 6.30
C ARG A 171 -8.55 16.56 6.06
N MET A 172 -8.03 15.45 6.57
CA MET A 172 -8.65 14.12 6.46
C MET A 172 -9.73 13.86 7.51
N SER A 173 -9.61 14.51 8.68
CA SER A 173 -10.61 14.50 9.74
C SER A 173 -11.88 15.21 9.26
N ASP A 174 -12.95 14.42 9.08
CA ASP A 174 -14.29 14.94 8.77
C ASP A 174 -14.66 15.96 9.85
N SER A 175 -14.65 17.23 9.48
CA SER A 175 -14.95 18.33 10.37
C SER A 175 -16.47 18.35 10.57
N ALA A 176 -16.94 17.61 11.59
CA ALA A 176 -18.34 17.64 11.96
C ALA A 176 -18.62 18.99 12.64
N VAL A 177 -19.57 19.74 12.07
CA VAL A 177 -20.12 20.92 12.73
C VAL A 177 -20.96 20.42 13.89
N VAL A 178 -20.42 20.49 15.11
CA VAL A 178 -21.18 20.21 16.32
C VAL A 178 -21.85 21.50 16.75
N ASP A 179 -23.16 21.54 16.60
CA ASP A 179 -23.97 22.62 17.13
C ASP A 179 -23.94 22.54 18.67
N LYS A 180 -23.38 23.58 19.32
CA LYS A 180 -23.42 23.73 20.77
C LYS A 180 -24.78 24.30 21.16
N PHE A 181 -25.55 23.52 21.90
CA PHE A 181 -26.84 23.93 22.47
C PHE A 181 -26.69 24.29 23.95
N ASP A 182 -27.43 25.30 24.40
CA ASP A 182 -27.53 25.66 25.82
C ASP A 182 -28.37 24.64 26.60
N LYS A 183 -28.34 24.73 27.93
CA LYS A 183 -29.24 23.98 28.82
C LYS A 183 -30.72 24.21 28.50
N ASP A 184 -31.06 25.30 27.81
CA ASP A 184 -32.41 25.65 27.35
C ASP A 184 -32.68 25.28 25.87
N GLY A 185 -31.80 24.50 25.23
CA GLY A 185 -32.04 23.96 23.87
C GLY A 185 -31.82 24.95 22.71
N ASN A 186 -31.35 26.18 23.00
CA ASN A 186 -31.04 27.18 21.99
C ASN A 186 -29.61 26.99 21.43
N LYS A 187 -29.44 27.13 20.11
CA LYS A 187 -28.15 26.99 19.41
C LYS A 187 -27.26 28.22 19.71
N ILE A 188 -26.26 28.06 20.59
CA ILE A 188 -25.36 29.14 21.05
C ILE A 188 -24.18 29.36 20.08
N GLY A 189 -23.88 28.36 19.25
CA GLY A 189 -22.83 28.47 18.24
C GLY A 189 -22.47 27.12 17.65
N SER A 190 -21.93 27.13 16.44
CA SER A 190 -21.43 25.94 15.78
C SER A 190 -19.93 25.83 16.04
N SER A 191 -19.50 24.75 16.69
CA SER A 191 -18.08 24.45 16.89
C SER A 191 -17.67 23.41 15.87
N ILE A 192 -16.72 23.74 15.00
CA ILE A 192 -16.10 22.75 14.13
C ILE A 192 -15.18 21.92 15.02
N GLN A 193 -15.59 20.69 15.34
CA GLN A 193 -14.70 19.72 15.97
C GLN A 193 -14.12 18.85 14.86
N ALA A 194 -12.80 18.76 14.81
CA ALA A 194 -12.14 17.80 13.94
C ALA A 194 -12.54 16.40 14.42
N GLY A 195 -13.34 15.68 13.62
CA GLY A 195 -13.67 14.30 13.91
C GLY A 195 -12.41 13.43 13.98
N GLU A 196 -12.49 12.33 14.71
CA GLU A 196 -11.41 11.34 14.70
C GLU A 196 -11.21 10.81 13.27
N PHE A 197 -9.97 10.84 12.80
CA PHE A 197 -9.64 10.37 11.47
C PHE A 197 -9.89 8.87 11.39
N ASN A 198 -10.81 8.46 10.51
CA ASN A 198 -11.01 7.06 10.20
C ASN A 198 -10.26 6.70 8.90
N PRO A 199 -9.20 5.88 8.95
CA PRO A 199 -8.47 5.49 7.73
C PRO A 199 -9.32 4.70 6.73
N ASP A 200 -10.40 4.03 7.19
CA ASP A 200 -11.32 3.30 6.32
C ASP A 200 -12.23 4.21 5.47
N SER A 201 -12.31 5.51 5.79
CA SER A 201 -13.08 6.45 4.96
C SER A 201 -12.39 6.78 3.63
N VAL A 202 -11.11 6.45 3.49
CA VAL A 202 -10.32 6.72 2.28
C VAL A 202 -10.52 5.59 1.29
N VAL A 203 -11.44 5.80 0.35
CA VAL A 203 -11.83 4.81 -0.65
C VAL A 203 -11.21 5.06 -2.03
N LYS A 204 -10.61 6.23 -2.25
CA LYS A 204 -10.02 6.57 -3.55
C LYS A 204 -8.72 7.36 -3.38
N PHE A 205 -7.82 7.18 -4.34
CA PHE A 205 -6.63 7.99 -4.52
C PHE A 205 -6.65 8.62 -5.90
N ARG A 206 -6.17 9.85 -6.02
CA ARG A 206 -5.90 10.49 -7.30
C ARG A 206 -4.40 10.53 -7.52
N ILE A 207 -3.96 10.13 -8.71
CA ILE A 207 -2.57 10.23 -9.16
C ILE A 207 -2.48 11.26 -10.28
N LYS A 208 -1.42 12.04 -10.25
CA LYS A 208 -1.02 12.99 -11.30
C LYS A 208 0.22 12.41 -11.98
N GLU A 209 0.14 12.15 -13.28
CA GLU A 209 1.21 11.51 -14.04
C GLU A 209 1.48 12.22 -15.38
N ASP A 210 2.74 12.22 -15.78
CA ASP A 210 3.19 12.69 -17.09
C ASP A 210 3.55 11.49 -17.96
N TRP A 211 2.85 11.35 -19.08
CA TRP A 211 3.20 10.41 -20.13
C TRP A 211 4.23 11.08 -21.04
N VAL A 212 5.44 10.55 -21.05
CA VAL A 212 6.56 11.16 -21.76
C VAL A 212 7.20 10.17 -22.71
N PHE A 213 7.45 10.62 -23.94
CA PHE A 213 8.21 9.87 -24.92
C PHE A 213 9.63 10.40 -25.00
N ASP A 214 10.57 9.54 -24.62
CA ASP A 214 12.00 9.78 -24.71
C ASP A 214 12.52 9.28 -26.06
N LYS A 215 13.03 10.19 -26.89
CA LYS A 215 13.60 9.88 -28.20
C LYS A 215 14.88 9.04 -28.11
N GLN A 216 15.72 9.26 -27.10
CA GLN A 216 16.99 8.53 -27.00
C GLN A 216 16.76 7.06 -26.65
N ARG A 217 15.78 6.80 -25.79
CA ARG A 217 15.42 5.45 -25.36
C ARG A 217 14.34 4.81 -26.25
N SER A 218 13.66 5.61 -27.08
CA SER A 218 12.48 5.22 -27.84
C SER A 218 11.41 4.54 -26.97
N ILE A 219 11.22 5.04 -25.75
CA ILE A 219 10.29 4.49 -24.77
C ILE A 219 9.25 5.54 -24.41
N PHE A 220 7.98 5.13 -24.44
CA PHE A 220 6.86 5.89 -23.90
C PHE A 220 6.56 5.37 -22.49
N GLU A 221 6.86 6.16 -21.46
CA GLU A 221 6.68 5.75 -20.07
C GLU A 221 5.84 6.77 -19.29
N PRO A 222 4.92 6.32 -18.42
CA PRO A 222 4.24 7.19 -17.49
C PRO A 222 5.11 7.44 -16.25
N ARG A 223 5.28 8.71 -15.91
CA ARG A 223 6.00 9.18 -14.72
C ARG A 223 5.01 9.77 -13.72
N ILE A 224 4.85 9.13 -12.58
CA ILE A 224 3.95 9.63 -11.52
C ILE A 224 4.64 10.80 -10.81
N ILE A 225 3.95 11.92 -10.74
CA ILE A 225 4.41 13.17 -10.13
C ILE A 225 3.85 13.32 -8.72
N GLY A 226 2.58 12.96 -8.54
CA GLY A 226 1.90 13.15 -7.26
C GLY A 226 0.84 12.11 -6.98
N ILE A 227 0.59 11.90 -5.70
CA ILE A 227 -0.49 11.08 -5.17
C ILE A 227 -1.27 11.89 -4.15
N ALA A 228 -2.60 11.79 -4.18
CA ALA A 228 -3.50 12.46 -3.27
C ALA A 228 -4.59 11.50 -2.78
N PRO A 229 -4.79 11.31 -1.46
CA PRO A 229 -5.99 10.67 -0.96
C PRO A 229 -7.21 11.57 -1.22
N LEU A 230 -8.31 10.93 -1.65
CA LEU A 230 -9.57 11.61 -1.87
C LEU A 230 -10.51 11.38 -0.68
N ILE A 231 -11.15 12.46 -0.23
CA ILE A 231 -12.19 12.44 0.80
C ILE A 231 -13.51 12.92 0.21
N LYS A 232 -14.61 12.42 0.76
CA LYS A 232 -15.95 12.91 0.47
C LYS A 232 -16.37 13.83 1.62
N PRO A 233 -16.34 15.15 1.45
CA PRO A 233 -16.78 16.06 2.50
C PRO A 233 -18.27 15.86 2.76
N LYS A 234 -18.66 15.64 4.02
CA LYS A 234 -20.06 15.53 4.39
C LYS A 234 -20.61 16.92 4.70
N ALA A 235 -21.14 17.62 3.69
CA ALA A 235 -21.99 18.77 3.93
C ALA A 235 -23.43 18.26 4.12
N ALA A 236 -24.08 18.66 5.21
CA ALA A 236 -25.41 18.25 5.66
C ALA A 236 -26.42 17.93 4.52
N GLY A 237 -26.50 16.66 4.12
CA GLY A 237 -27.48 16.14 3.16
C GLY A 237 -27.15 16.34 1.67
N LEU A 238 -26.03 16.97 1.31
CA LEU A 238 -25.61 17.13 -0.09
C LEU A 238 -24.50 16.14 -0.45
N ASP A 239 -24.75 15.34 -1.49
CA ASP A 239 -23.80 14.35 -1.97
C ASP A 239 -22.69 15.04 -2.79
N LEU A 240 -21.63 15.46 -2.09
CA LEU A 240 -20.48 16.13 -2.70
C LEU A 240 -19.55 15.15 -3.42
N ASP A 241 -18.91 15.66 -4.47
CA ASP A 241 -17.87 14.94 -5.21
C ASP A 241 -16.63 14.68 -4.32
N TYR A 242 -15.88 13.65 -4.68
CA TYR A 242 -14.59 13.36 -4.07
C TYR A 242 -13.57 14.47 -4.38
N GLN A 243 -12.96 15.01 -3.33
CA GLN A 243 -11.94 16.04 -3.43
C GLN A 243 -10.61 15.59 -2.82
N PRO A 244 -9.46 16.02 -3.37
CA PRO A 244 -8.16 15.73 -2.77
C PRO A 244 -8.03 16.41 -1.42
N ALA A 245 -7.54 15.67 -0.42
CA ALA A 245 -7.29 16.21 0.91
C ALA A 245 -5.92 16.89 1.03
N PHE A 246 -4.91 16.30 0.40
CA PHE A 246 -3.57 16.86 0.24
C PHE A 246 -2.85 16.16 -0.91
N TRP A 247 -1.83 16.79 -1.45
CA TRP A 247 -0.93 16.19 -2.43
C TRP A 247 0.38 15.78 -1.79
N VAL A 248 0.95 14.66 -2.21
CA VAL A 248 2.31 14.23 -1.87
C VAL A 248 3.11 14.12 -3.15
N TYR A 249 4.32 14.67 -3.15
CA TYR A 249 5.22 14.54 -4.27
C TYR A 249 5.73 13.10 -4.36
N PHE A 250 5.37 12.42 -5.46
CA PHE A 250 5.55 10.98 -5.58
C PHE A 250 7.03 10.56 -5.61
N PRO A 251 7.96 11.25 -6.31
CA PRO A 251 9.38 10.89 -6.29
C PRO A 251 10.00 10.85 -4.88
N GLU A 252 9.58 11.72 -3.96
CA GLU A 252 9.97 11.66 -2.55
C GLU A 252 9.32 10.46 -1.84
N ALA A 253 8.01 10.26 -2.07
CA ALA A 253 7.26 9.13 -1.51
C ALA A 253 7.85 7.77 -1.88
N ARG A 254 8.51 7.62 -3.03
CA ARG A 254 9.14 6.36 -3.47
C ARG A 254 10.10 5.78 -2.43
N GLN A 255 10.88 6.63 -1.75
CA GLN A 255 11.85 6.15 -0.74
C GLN A 255 11.15 5.46 0.44
N VAL A 256 10.05 6.03 0.90
CA VAL A 256 9.23 5.45 1.96
C VAL A 256 8.52 4.20 1.44
N LEU A 257 7.87 4.29 0.28
CA LEU A 257 7.05 3.22 -0.30
C LEU A 257 7.86 1.98 -0.70
N ALA A 258 9.15 2.12 -1.01
CA ALA A 258 10.03 0.99 -1.32
C ALA A 258 10.22 0.05 -0.10
N THR A 259 10.16 0.61 1.12
CA THR A 259 10.36 -0.16 2.36
C THR A 259 9.08 -0.80 2.90
N LYS A 260 7.91 -0.48 2.32
CA LYS A 260 6.60 -0.95 2.78
C LYS A 260 6.05 -1.99 1.83
N GLU A 261 5.63 -3.12 2.38
CA GLU A 261 5.07 -4.23 1.61
C GLU A 261 3.60 -4.00 1.26
N ALA A 262 3.24 -4.24 0.00
CA ALA A 262 1.85 -4.31 -0.44
C ALA A 262 1.28 -5.70 -0.14
N VAL A 263 0.18 -5.74 0.62
CA VAL A 263 -0.41 -7.00 1.10
C VAL A 263 -1.13 -7.72 -0.05
N SER A 264 -0.60 -8.86 -0.49
CA SER A 264 -1.29 -9.68 -1.49
C SER A 264 -2.37 -10.54 -0.87
N ARG A 265 -3.52 -10.64 -1.54
CA ARG A 265 -4.67 -11.44 -1.07
C ARG A 265 -4.39 -12.94 -1.01
N ASN A 266 -3.59 -13.43 -1.95
CA ASN A 266 -3.42 -14.87 -2.17
C ASN A 266 -2.10 -15.41 -1.60
N ASN A 267 -1.10 -14.55 -1.43
CA ASN A 267 0.23 -14.97 -1.02
C ASN A 267 0.98 -13.88 -0.26
N ASP A 268 1.11 -14.10 1.06
CA ASP A 268 1.90 -13.25 1.93
C ASP A 268 3.41 -13.32 1.61
N ALA A 269 3.90 -14.21 0.74
CA ALA A 269 5.33 -14.27 0.36
C ALA A 269 5.71 -13.43 -0.88
N THR A 270 4.75 -12.73 -1.50
CA THR A 270 4.97 -11.99 -2.76
C THR A 270 6.04 -10.91 -2.67
N GLY A 271 6.26 -10.34 -1.49
CA GLY A 271 7.40 -9.47 -1.22
C GLY A 271 7.44 -8.18 -2.05
N LEU A 272 6.29 -7.76 -2.58
CA LEU A 272 6.17 -6.61 -3.46
C LEU A 272 6.06 -5.34 -2.63
N SER A 273 6.90 -4.33 -2.91
CA SER A 273 6.79 -3.04 -2.25
C SER A 273 5.67 -2.18 -2.85
N TYR A 274 5.22 -1.15 -2.12
CA TYR A 274 4.32 -0.16 -2.70
C TYR A 274 4.98 0.62 -3.86
N ASP A 275 6.30 0.85 -3.82
CA ASP A 275 7.01 1.45 -4.96
C ASP A 275 6.90 0.56 -6.21
N ASP A 276 7.17 -0.73 -6.06
CA ASP A 276 7.05 -1.71 -7.16
C ASP A 276 5.65 -1.72 -7.77
N VAL A 277 4.62 -1.67 -6.93
CA VAL A 277 3.22 -1.64 -7.35
C VAL A 277 2.94 -0.45 -8.27
N PHE A 278 3.39 0.74 -7.88
CA PHE A 278 3.13 1.95 -8.67
C PHE A 278 3.99 2.01 -9.93
N VAL A 279 5.27 1.64 -9.84
CA VAL A 279 6.21 1.61 -10.98
C VAL A 279 5.76 0.58 -12.03
N LYS A 280 5.35 -0.62 -11.60
CA LYS A 280 4.83 -1.68 -12.48
C LYS A 280 3.36 -1.49 -12.85
N ARG A 281 2.71 -0.45 -12.34
CA ARG A 281 1.29 -0.12 -12.54
C ARG A 281 0.34 -1.29 -12.23
N ILE A 282 0.59 -1.98 -11.11
CA ILE A 282 -0.25 -3.09 -10.63
C ILE A 282 -1.47 -2.51 -9.89
N PHE A 283 -2.24 -1.68 -10.58
CA PHE A 283 -3.47 -1.07 -10.08
C PHE A 283 -4.41 -0.79 -11.24
N ASN A 284 -5.71 -0.83 -10.97
CA ASN A 284 -6.70 -0.37 -11.92
C ASN A 284 -7.08 1.09 -11.63
N SER A 285 -7.32 1.86 -12.69
CA SER A 285 -7.59 3.29 -12.60
C SER A 285 -8.37 3.78 -13.80
N TYR A 286 -9.13 4.86 -13.61
CA TYR A 286 -9.80 5.59 -14.68
C TYR A 286 -9.26 7.02 -14.75
N ILE A 287 -9.27 7.60 -15.95
CA ILE A 287 -8.79 8.95 -16.20
C ILE A 287 -9.92 9.92 -15.84
N VAL A 288 -9.58 11.01 -15.13
CA VAL A 288 -10.54 12.05 -14.72
C VAL A 288 -10.24 13.41 -15.32
N LYS A 289 -8.99 13.64 -15.71
CA LYS A 289 -8.54 14.87 -16.37
C LYS A 289 -7.38 14.50 -17.29
N GLN A 290 -7.30 15.17 -18.43
CA GLN A 290 -6.14 15.21 -19.29
C GLN A 290 -5.72 16.66 -19.49
N SER A 291 -4.45 16.92 -19.78
CA SER A 291 -4.04 18.27 -20.15
C SER A 291 -4.72 18.70 -21.46
N ASN A 292 -5.51 19.76 -21.38
CA ASN A 292 -6.21 20.40 -22.48
C ASN A 292 -5.99 21.92 -22.42
N ASP A 293 -6.35 22.59 -23.49
CA ASP A 293 -6.28 24.05 -23.64
C ASP A 293 -7.14 24.80 -22.61
N LYS A 294 -8.31 24.27 -22.29
CA LYS A 294 -9.27 24.89 -21.36
C LYS A 294 -9.13 24.48 -19.89
N ASP A 295 -8.17 23.60 -19.57
CA ASP A 295 -7.99 22.98 -18.26
C ASP A 295 -9.22 22.22 -17.69
N GLU A 296 -10.19 21.88 -18.55
CA GLU A 296 -11.45 21.22 -18.19
C GLU A 296 -11.22 19.78 -17.73
N ARG A 297 -11.95 19.36 -16.68
CA ARG A 297 -12.02 17.95 -16.26
C ARG A 297 -13.10 17.23 -17.06
N ILE A 298 -13.00 15.91 -17.14
CA ILE A 298 -14.01 15.09 -17.83
C ILE A 298 -15.42 15.33 -17.25
N ARG A 299 -15.50 15.57 -15.93
CA ARG A 299 -16.76 15.85 -15.26
C ARG A 299 -17.43 17.16 -15.66
N ASP A 300 -16.68 18.09 -16.23
CA ASP A 300 -17.17 19.44 -16.54
C ASP A 300 -17.95 19.44 -17.86
N TYR A 301 -17.69 18.47 -18.76
CA TYR A 301 -18.36 18.35 -20.06
C TYR A 301 -19.07 17.00 -20.31
N ALA A 302 -18.80 15.95 -19.53
CA ALA A 302 -19.45 14.65 -19.64
C ALA A 302 -20.19 14.27 -18.34
N GLN A 303 -21.35 13.60 -18.46
CA GLN A 303 -22.19 13.22 -17.33
C GLN A 303 -22.48 11.71 -17.30
N GLY A 304 -22.74 11.17 -16.11
CA GLY A 304 -23.11 9.77 -15.92
C GLY A 304 -22.11 8.77 -16.53
N ILE A 305 -22.62 7.88 -17.38
CA ILE A 305 -21.84 6.82 -18.05
C ILE A 305 -20.85 7.43 -19.05
N ASP A 306 -21.15 8.59 -19.63
CA ASP A 306 -20.28 9.23 -20.63
C ASP A 306 -18.92 9.61 -20.05
N LYS A 307 -18.83 9.87 -18.74
CA LYS A 307 -17.53 10.07 -18.06
C LYS A 307 -16.62 8.86 -18.21
N LEU A 308 -17.19 7.65 -18.13
CA LEU A 308 -16.44 6.40 -18.26
C LEU A 308 -16.02 6.16 -19.72
N TYR A 309 -16.90 6.43 -20.67
CA TYR A 309 -16.55 6.33 -22.09
C TYR A 309 -15.49 7.34 -22.50
N GLU A 310 -15.56 8.57 -22.01
CA GLU A 310 -14.52 9.58 -22.22
C GLU A 310 -13.19 9.19 -21.59
N SER A 311 -13.21 8.64 -20.37
CA SER A 311 -12.01 8.07 -19.73
C SER A 311 -11.37 6.98 -20.60
N GLU A 312 -12.16 6.02 -21.09
CA GLU A 312 -11.65 4.94 -21.96
C GLU A 312 -11.21 5.47 -23.33
N ARG A 313 -11.89 6.48 -23.89
CA ARG A 313 -11.47 7.15 -25.13
C ARG A 313 -10.10 7.81 -24.98
N ILE A 314 -9.88 8.54 -23.88
CA ILE A 314 -8.59 9.20 -23.62
C ILE A 314 -7.51 8.13 -23.44
N LYS A 315 -7.77 7.11 -22.62
CA LYS A 315 -6.85 5.99 -22.42
C LYS A 315 -6.49 5.29 -23.73
N LYS A 316 -7.49 5.03 -24.59
CA LYS A 316 -7.27 4.45 -25.92
C LYS A 316 -6.41 5.37 -26.79
N ASN A 317 -6.66 6.67 -26.80
CA ASN A 317 -5.81 7.62 -27.56
C ASN A 317 -4.35 7.59 -27.11
N LEU A 318 -4.09 7.49 -25.80
CA LEU A 318 -2.71 7.36 -25.31
C LEU A 318 -2.05 6.05 -25.79
N MET A 319 -2.77 4.93 -25.72
CA MET A 319 -2.26 3.64 -26.19
C MET A 319 -2.08 3.61 -27.71
N ASP A 320 -3.03 4.15 -28.48
CA ASP A 320 -2.96 4.23 -29.93
C ASP A 320 -1.76 5.10 -30.36
N TRP A 321 -1.48 6.18 -29.64
CA TRP A 321 -0.28 6.99 -29.85
C TRP A 321 1.00 6.17 -29.64
N GLU A 322 1.07 5.39 -28.56
CA GLU A 322 2.16 4.44 -28.31
C GLU A 322 2.29 3.44 -29.47
N PHE A 323 1.21 2.75 -29.84
CA PHE A 323 1.22 1.75 -30.93
C PHE A 323 1.66 2.33 -32.27
N ASN A 324 1.26 3.57 -32.58
CA ASN A 324 1.64 4.22 -33.83
C ASN A 324 3.15 4.49 -33.90
N LEU A 325 3.83 4.79 -32.79
CA LEU A 325 5.28 4.94 -32.78
C LEU A 325 6.03 3.69 -33.26
N TRP A 326 5.47 2.50 -33.02
CA TRP A 326 6.05 1.22 -33.45
C TRP A 326 5.82 0.91 -34.93
N ARG A 327 4.79 1.50 -35.57
CA ARG A 327 4.44 1.24 -36.98
C ARG A 327 5.28 2.02 -37.99
N TYR A 328 5.99 3.06 -37.57
CA TYR A 328 6.86 3.87 -38.45
C TYR A 328 8.24 3.23 -38.73
N GLY A 329 8.51 2.05 -38.17
CA GLY A 329 9.76 1.31 -38.38
C GLY A 329 9.75 0.33 -39.56
N GLU A 330 8.64 0.20 -40.28
CA GLU A 330 8.51 -0.62 -41.51
C GLU A 330 8.59 0.20 -42.80
#